data_AF-A0A9W6SGZ5-F1
#
_entry.id   AF-A0A9W6SGZ5-F1
#
_cell.length_a   1.000
_cell.length_b   1.000
_cell.length_c   1.000
_cell.angle_alpha   90.00
_cell.angle_beta   90.00
_cell.angle_gamma   90.00
#
_symmetry.space_group_name_H-M   'P 1'
#
loop_
_entity.id
_entity.type
_entity.pdbx_description
1 polymer ?
#
loop_
_entity_poly.entity_id
_entity_poly.type
_entity_poly.pdbx_seq_one_letter_code
_entity_poly.pdbx_strand_id
1 'polypeptide(L)'
;MPSYGAQVLSGSTSLGEAWDGMAGNSSQNHFMLGAIDAWFTGRLAGIQQTADSVGYRHLRIAPAAVGDLTHAAGAYRTPYGQVRTDWTKKGDHVDLTVTVPPGSTAEVHVPGSGQVHNVGSGTWTFHS
;
A
#
# COMPACT_ATOMS: atom_id res chain seq x y z
N MET A 1 -16.52 16.72 -9.43
CA MET A 1 -15.75 17.79 -8.74
C MET A 1 -14.47 17.16 -8.19
N PRO A 2 -13.33 17.88 -8.17
CA PRO A 2 -12.01 17.33 -8.50
C PRO A 2 -11.60 16.14 -7.64
N SER A 3 -11.44 14.97 -8.26
CA SER A 3 -10.99 13.75 -7.60
C SER A 3 -10.50 12.71 -8.61
N TYR A 4 -9.74 11.72 -8.14
CA TYR A 4 -9.37 10.56 -8.95
C TYR A 4 -10.60 9.79 -9.44
N GLY A 5 -11.61 9.63 -8.57
CA GLY A 5 -12.86 8.96 -8.93
C GLY A 5 -13.62 9.70 -10.04
N ALA A 6 -13.60 11.04 -10.06
CA ALA A 6 -14.21 11.80 -11.14
C ALA A 6 -13.52 11.53 -12.50
N GLN A 7 -12.18 11.44 -12.53
CA GLN A 7 -11.45 11.07 -13.75
C GLN A 7 -11.84 9.67 -14.23
N VAL A 8 -11.87 8.69 -13.33
CA VAL A 8 -12.29 7.31 -13.64
C VAL A 8 -13.73 7.27 -14.17
N LEU A 9 -14.68 7.93 -13.50
CA LEU A 9 -16.08 7.99 -13.92
C LEU A 9 -16.28 8.71 -15.26
N SER A 10 -15.35 9.59 -15.66
CA SER A 10 -15.34 10.24 -16.97
C SER A 10 -14.73 9.37 -18.09
N GLY A 11 -14.23 8.18 -17.77
CA GLY A 11 -13.65 7.24 -18.74
C GLY A 11 -12.14 7.39 -18.95
N SER A 12 -11.45 8.18 -18.13
CA SER A 12 -9.98 8.30 -18.21
C SER A 12 -9.28 6.98 -17.89
N THR A 13 -8.33 6.58 -18.74
CA THR A 13 -7.48 5.38 -18.55
C THR A 13 -6.05 5.71 -18.09
N SER A 14 -5.70 7.00 -18.08
CA SER A 14 -4.49 7.59 -17.52
C SER A 14 -4.85 8.78 -16.63
N LEU A 15 -3.92 9.23 -15.79
CA LEU A 15 -4.11 10.44 -15.00
C LEU A 15 -3.95 11.68 -15.88
N GLY A 16 -4.86 12.63 -15.76
CA GLY A 16 -4.73 13.94 -16.38
C GLY A 16 -3.72 14.84 -15.67
N GLU A 17 -3.27 15.88 -16.36
CA GLU A 17 -2.47 16.99 -15.79
C GLU A 17 -3.29 17.83 -14.82
N ALA A 18 -4.58 18.00 -15.12
CA ALA A 18 -5.54 18.72 -14.31
C ALA A 18 -6.71 17.82 -13.90
N TRP A 19 -7.53 18.33 -12.97
CA TRP A 19 -8.69 17.62 -12.41
C TRP A 19 -9.97 17.74 -13.23
N ASP A 20 -9.91 18.50 -14.32
CA ASP A 20 -11.01 18.76 -15.26
C ASP A 20 -11.39 17.53 -16.10
N GLY A 21 -10.58 16.46 -16.07
CA GLY A 21 -10.83 15.22 -16.80
C GLY A 21 -10.91 15.47 -18.31
N MET A 22 -11.73 14.68 -19.00
CA MET A 22 -11.89 14.81 -20.46
C MET A 22 -12.59 16.10 -20.92
N ALA A 23 -13.14 16.90 -19.99
CA ALA A 23 -13.74 18.19 -20.32
C ALA A 23 -12.69 19.32 -20.43
N GLY A 24 -11.45 19.05 -20.02
CA GLY A 24 -10.34 20.00 -20.06
C GLY A 24 -9.56 20.04 -21.37
N ASN A 25 -8.82 21.13 -21.57
CA ASN A 25 -7.83 21.26 -22.65
C ASN A 25 -6.41 20.82 -22.21
N SER A 26 -6.26 20.31 -21.00
CA SER A 26 -4.99 19.87 -20.41
C SER A 26 -4.58 18.47 -20.91
N SER A 27 -3.31 18.10 -20.76
CA SER A 27 -2.87 16.74 -21.10
C SER A 27 -3.66 15.69 -20.32
N GLN A 28 -4.10 14.64 -21.02
CA GLN A 28 -4.86 13.53 -20.42
C GLN A 28 -3.95 12.37 -19.97
N ASN A 29 -2.62 12.55 -20.07
CA ASN A 29 -1.64 11.57 -19.65
C ASN A 29 -0.45 12.28 -19.01
N HIS A 30 -0.54 12.53 -17.71
CA HIS A 30 0.47 13.22 -16.92
C HIS A 30 0.58 12.62 -15.51
N PHE A 31 1.80 12.31 -15.08
CA PHE A 31 2.05 11.56 -13.85
C PHE A 31 1.99 12.38 -12.55
N MET A 32 1.84 13.71 -12.59
CA MET A 32 1.97 14.57 -11.40
C MET A 32 0.89 14.32 -10.35
N LEU A 33 -0.29 13.85 -10.78
CA LEU A 33 -1.34 13.38 -9.89
C LEU A 33 -1.09 11.95 -9.39
N GLY A 34 -0.03 11.27 -9.81
CA GLY A 34 0.29 9.87 -9.49
C GLY A 34 0.77 9.63 -8.06
N ALA A 35 0.93 10.68 -7.24
CA ALA A 35 1.39 10.56 -5.84
C ALA A 35 0.50 9.64 -4.96
N ILE A 36 -0.76 9.40 -5.37
CA ILE A 36 -1.65 8.46 -4.69
C ILE A 36 -1.11 7.02 -4.67
N ASP A 37 -0.31 6.63 -5.65
CA ASP A 37 0.29 5.28 -5.70
C ASP A 37 1.23 5.03 -4.52
N ALA A 38 1.97 6.06 -4.09
CA ALA A 38 2.82 5.98 -2.90
C ALA A 38 1.97 5.77 -1.62
N TRP A 39 0.75 6.31 -1.57
CA TRP A 39 -0.17 6.07 -0.47
C TRP A 39 -0.77 4.65 -0.53
N PHE A 40 -1.18 4.17 -1.70
CA PHE A 40 -1.67 2.80 -1.84
C PHE A 40 -0.61 1.77 -1.45
N THR A 41 0.62 1.93 -1.93
CA THR A 41 1.72 1.00 -1.62
C THR A 41 2.20 1.15 -0.18
N GLY A 42 2.48 2.38 0.26
CA GLY A 42 3.13 2.63 1.56
C GLY A 42 2.19 2.65 2.75
N ARG A 43 0.88 2.90 2.55
CA ARG A 43 -0.11 3.00 3.63
C ARG A 43 -1.20 1.95 3.50
N LEU A 44 -1.91 1.88 2.38
CA LEU A 44 -3.02 0.93 2.26
C LEU A 44 -2.54 -0.53 2.31
N ALA A 45 -1.55 -0.87 1.48
CA ALA A 45 -0.82 -2.14 1.56
C ALA A 45 0.21 -2.13 2.71
N GLY A 46 0.65 -0.94 3.12
CA GLY A 46 1.51 -0.76 4.30
C GLY A 46 2.97 -1.13 4.10
N ILE A 47 3.47 -1.19 2.87
CA ILE A 47 4.83 -1.65 2.56
C ILE A 47 5.78 -0.45 2.55
N GLN A 48 6.62 -0.35 3.56
CA GLN A 48 7.63 0.70 3.70
C GLN A 48 8.97 0.08 4.13
N GLN A 49 9.99 0.93 4.27
CA GLN A 49 11.25 0.58 4.94
C GLN A 49 11.38 1.43 6.21
N THR A 50 12.15 0.96 7.20
CA THR A 50 12.47 1.79 8.38
C THR A 50 13.37 2.97 7.97
N ALA A 51 13.42 4.01 8.81
CA ALA A 51 14.12 5.27 8.45
C ALA A 51 15.63 5.09 8.22
N ASP A 52 16.24 4.11 8.88
CA ASP A 52 17.65 3.72 8.80
C ASP A 52 17.92 2.63 7.73
N SER A 53 16.87 2.14 7.08
CA SER A 53 16.97 1.08 6.07
C SER A 53 17.44 1.61 4.72
N VAL A 54 18.25 0.81 4.04
CA VAL A 54 18.67 1.03 2.66
C VAL A 54 18.14 -0.10 1.80
N GLY A 55 17.46 0.25 0.70
CA GLY A 55 17.01 -0.72 -0.30
C GLY A 55 16.03 -1.75 0.26
N TYR A 56 15.22 -1.41 1.26
CA TYR A 56 14.23 -2.30 1.88
C TYR A 56 14.85 -3.53 2.58
N ARG A 57 16.08 -3.40 3.09
CA ARG A 57 16.70 -4.46 3.92
C ARG A 57 15.97 -4.66 5.24
N HIS A 58 15.53 -3.57 5.85
CA HIS A 58 14.64 -3.55 7.01
C HIS A 58 13.30 -2.94 6.60
N LEU A 59 12.28 -3.80 6.51
CA LEU A 59 10.93 -3.44 6.12
C LEU A 59 10.16 -2.91 7.34
N ARG A 60 9.29 -1.95 7.08
CA ARG A 60 8.23 -1.55 8.00
C ARG A 60 6.90 -1.89 7.34
N ILE A 61 6.19 -2.86 7.91
CA ILE A 61 4.90 -3.32 7.43
C ILE A 61 3.82 -2.78 8.36
N ALA A 62 3.05 -1.80 7.91
CA ALA A 62 2.03 -1.14 8.71
C ALA A 62 0.83 -0.73 7.84
N PRO A 63 -0.03 -1.69 7.45
CA PRO A 63 -1.19 -1.40 6.63
C PRO A 63 -2.20 -0.52 7.38
N ALA A 64 -2.85 0.38 6.64
CA ALA A 64 -3.87 1.27 7.13
C ALA A 64 -5.26 0.74 6.76
N ALA A 65 -5.90 0.02 7.68
CA ALA A 65 -7.24 -0.54 7.51
C ALA A 65 -8.33 0.54 7.71
N VAL A 66 -8.34 1.55 6.84
CA VAL A 66 -9.18 2.76 6.98
C VAL A 66 -10.58 2.62 6.39
N GLY A 67 -11.50 3.47 6.85
CA GLY A 67 -12.84 3.61 6.29
C GLY A 67 -13.63 2.30 6.26
N ASP A 68 -14.40 2.13 5.19
CA ASP A 68 -15.25 0.98 4.89
C ASP A 68 -14.53 -0.13 4.10
N LEU A 69 -13.24 0.04 3.76
CA LEU A 69 -12.45 -0.99 3.10
C LEU A 69 -12.37 -2.24 3.98
N THR A 70 -12.80 -3.38 3.44
CA THR A 70 -12.82 -4.66 4.15
C THR A 70 -11.58 -5.50 3.91
N HIS A 71 -10.84 -5.26 2.82
CA HIS A 71 -9.61 -5.95 2.51
C HIS A 71 -8.72 -5.10 1.59
N ALA A 72 -7.42 -5.36 1.61
CA ALA A 72 -6.52 -4.94 0.54
C ALA A 72 -5.30 -5.88 0.48
N ALA A 73 -4.78 -6.07 -0.73
CA ALA A 73 -3.54 -6.78 -0.97
C ALA A 73 -2.63 -5.94 -1.86
N GLY A 74 -1.32 -6.01 -1.60
CA GLY A 74 -0.32 -5.29 -2.36
C GLY A 74 1.00 -6.03 -2.39
N ALA A 75 1.81 -5.75 -3.41
CA ALA A 75 3.15 -6.28 -3.53
C ALA A 75 4.11 -5.21 -4.03
N TYR A 76 5.36 -5.28 -3.56
CA TYR A 76 6.41 -4.38 -3.98
C TYR A 76 7.70 -5.18 -4.24
N ARG A 77 8.35 -4.93 -5.38
CA ARG A 77 9.60 -5.60 -5.75
C ARG A 77 10.79 -4.79 -5.25
N THR A 78 11.48 -5.33 -4.25
CA THR A 78 12.71 -4.78 -3.69
C THR A 78 13.93 -5.39 -4.38
N PRO A 79 15.15 -4.87 -4.15
CA PRO A 79 16.39 -5.54 -4.56
C PRO A 79 16.55 -6.97 -4.01
N TYR A 80 15.93 -7.28 -2.87
CA TYR A 80 16.01 -8.58 -2.21
C TYR A 80 14.93 -9.57 -2.67
N GLY A 81 13.93 -9.09 -3.42
CA GLY A 81 12.79 -9.89 -3.87
C GLY A 81 11.45 -9.21 -3.59
N GLN A 82 10.36 -9.95 -3.78
CA GLN A 82 9.01 -9.42 -3.63
C GLN A 82 8.56 -9.45 -2.17
N VAL A 83 8.13 -8.30 -1.68
CA VAL A 83 7.35 -8.16 -0.45
C VAL A 83 5.87 -8.21 -0.81
N ARG A 84 5.06 -8.90 -0.03
CA ARG A 84 3.60 -8.91 -0.20
C ARG A 84 2.90 -8.69 1.13
N THR A 85 1.81 -7.94 1.11
CA THR A 85 0.86 -7.83 2.21
C THR A 85 -0.53 -8.16 1.72
N ASP A 86 -1.34 -8.74 2.60
CA ASP A 86 -2.71 -9.12 2.34
C ASP A 86 -3.46 -9.04 3.67
N TRP A 87 -4.36 -8.07 3.81
CA TRP A 87 -5.15 -7.92 5.03
C TRP A 87 -6.64 -7.97 4.76
N THR A 88 -7.39 -8.51 5.72
CA THR A 88 -8.85 -8.60 5.69
C THR A 88 -9.41 -8.29 7.07
N LYS A 89 -10.39 -7.38 7.14
CA LYS A 89 -11.21 -7.13 8.32
C LYS A 89 -12.23 -8.26 8.49
N LYS A 90 -12.32 -8.81 9.69
CA LYS A 90 -13.29 -9.82 10.10
C LYS A 90 -13.99 -9.35 11.37
N GLY A 91 -15.11 -8.63 11.21
CA GLY A 91 -15.74 -7.97 12.35
C GLY A 91 -14.77 -6.97 12.99
N ASP A 92 -14.45 -7.19 14.27
CA ASP A 92 -13.59 -6.30 15.07
C ASP A 92 -12.10 -6.64 15.00
N HIS A 93 -11.71 -7.68 14.24
CA HIS A 93 -10.30 -8.05 14.07
C HIS A 93 -9.81 -7.93 12.61
N VAL A 94 -8.50 -7.89 12.43
CA VAL A 94 -7.81 -7.89 11.15
C VAL A 94 -6.88 -9.10 11.06
N ASP A 95 -7.07 -9.88 10.00
CA ASP A 95 -6.11 -10.89 9.59
C ASP A 95 -5.11 -10.23 8.65
N LEU A 96 -3.82 -10.39 8.90
CA LEU A 96 -2.73 -9.85 8.07
C LEU A 96 -1.75 -10.96 7.71
N THR A 97 -1.57 -11.20 6.41
CA THR A 97 -0.52 -12.06 5.87
C THR A 97 0.58 -11.20 5.25
N VAL A 98 1.84 -11.51 5.58
CA VAL A 98 3.02 -10.78 5.10
C VAL A 98 4.03 -11.78 4.54
N THR A 99 4.52 -11.53 3.33
CA THR A 99 5.67 -12.24 2.75
C THR A 99 6.88 -11.31 2.76
N VAL A 100 7.95 -11.76 3.43
CA VAL A 100 9.24 -11.07 3.52
C VAL A 100 10.26 -11.84 2.69
N PRO A 101 10.94 -11.22 1.70
CA PRO A 101 11.92 -11.90 0.87
C PRO A 101 13.18 -12.27 1.66
N PRO A 102 13.93 -13.31 1.22
CA PRO A 102 15.24 -13.63 1.77
C PRO A 102 16.19 -12.43 1.80
N GLY A 103 16.96 -12.28 2.89
CA GLY A 103 17.90 -11.17 3.04
C GLY A 103 17.31 -9.88 3.63
N SER A 104 15.99 -9.83 3.84
CA SER A 104 15.29 -8.76 4.55
C SER A 104 14.69 -9.23 5.89
N THR A 105 14.46 -8.29 6.79
CA THR A 105 13.64 -8.45 8.01
C THR A 105 12.46 -7.49 7.95
N ALA A 106 11.43 -7.71 8.78
CA ALA A 106 10.29 -6.81 8.87
C ALA A 106 9.88 -6.52 10.31
N GLU A 107 9.61 -5.24 10.58
CA GLU A 107 8.82 -4.76 11.71
C GLU A 107 7.36 -4.69 11.26
N VAL A 108 6.52 -5.58 11.80
CA VAL A 108 5.10 -5.74 11.41
C VAL A 108 4.18 -5.16 12.47
N HIS A 109 3.40 -4.16 12.09
CA HIS A 109 2.35 -3.52 12.89
C HIS A 109 1.00 -4.07 12.44
N VAL A 110 0.34 -4.82 13.31
CA VAL A 110 -0.99 -5.37 13.01
C VAL A 110 -2.04 -4.29 13.28
N PRO A 111 -2.91 -3.94 12.31
CA PRO A 111 -3.91 -2.90 12.51
C PRO A 111 -4.81 -3.18 13.71
N GLY A 112 -5.04 -2.18 14.55
CA GLY A 112 -5.98 -2.28 15.69
C GLY A 112 -5.47 -2.99 16.94
N SER A 113 -4.40 -3.79 16.86
CA SER A 113 -3.90 -4.55 18.03
C SER A 113 -2.90 -3.78 18.90
N GLY A 114 -2.23 -2.77 18.34
CA GLY A 114 -1.11 -2.08 18.97
C GLY A 114 0.16 -2.95 19.11
N GLN A 115 0.14 -4.18 18.59
CA GLN A 115 1.26 -5.12 18.65
C GLN A 115 2.24 -4.88 17.50
N VAL A 116 3.52 -5.03 17.82
CA VAL A 116 4.63 -4.98 16.86
C VAL A 116 5.39 -6.30 16.90
N HIS A 117 5.55 -6.93 15.74
CA HIS A 117 6.23 -8.21 15.58
C HIS A 117 7.48 -8.03 14.72
N ASN A 118 8.62 -8.55 15.18
CA ASN A 118 9.85 -8.57 14.39
C ASN A 118 10.05 -9.96 13.79
N VAL A 119 10.10 -10.04 12.46
CA VAL A 119 10.21 -11.31 11.74
C VAL A 119 11.32 -11.28 10.69
N GLY A 120 11.88 -12.46 10.42
CA GLY A 120 12.79 -12.67 9.29
C GLY A 120 12.04 -12.94 7.98
N SER A 121 12.78 -13.37 6.97
CA SER A 121 12.20 -13.83 5.71
C SER A 121 11.25 -15.01 5.88
N GLY A 122 10.19 -15.05 5.07
CA GLY A 122 9.16 -16.07 5.13
C GLY A 122 7.76 -15.50 4.91
N THR A 123 6.75 -16.34 5.04
CA THR A 123 5.35 -15.92 5.05
C THR A 123 4.81 -16.08 6.46
N TRP A 124 4.23 -15.00 6.97
CA TRP A 124 3.73 -14.89 8.34
C TRP A 124 2.28 -14.46 8.32
N THR A 125 1.47 -15.01 9.21
CA THR A 125 0.08 -14.61 9.42
C THR A 125 -0.09 -14.11 10.84
N PHE A 126 -0.79 -12.98 10.97
CA PHE A 126 -1.08 -12.30 12.22
C PHE A 126 -2.57 -12.03 12.33
N HIS A 127 -3.04 -11.97 13.57
CA HIS A 127 -4.41 -11.63 13.93
C HIS A 127 -4.35 -10.51 14.97
N SER A 128 -5.18 -9.49 14.80
CA SER A 128 -5.26 -8.38 15.75
C SER A 128 -5.93 -8.76 17.06
#